data_AF-A0A6I1KFP2-F1
#
_entry.id   AF-A0A6I1KFP2-F1
#
_cell.length_a   1.000
_cell.length_b   1.000
_cell.length_c   1.000
_cell.angle_alpha   90.00
_cell.angle_beta   90.00
_cell.angle_gamma   90.00
#
_symmetry.space_group_name_H-M   'P 1'
#
loop_
_entity.id
_entity.type
_entity.pdbx_description
1 polymer ?
#
loop_
_entity_poly.entity_id
_entity_poly.type
_entity_poly.pdbx_seq_one_letter_code
_entity_poly.pdbx_strand_id
1 'polypeptide(L)'
;MKIGKKDWMFIALALAVLLVFYIISGEEKTTKVPYDETHRQFYDMLQAGKKKSEVDPLCAPCHDGVKIPFPHDHPAKPGGGPMRCLFCHKTKKIGEK
;
A
#
# COMPACT_ATOMS: atom_id res chain seq x y z
N MET A 1 11.81 30.65 19.60
CA MET A 1 10.89 29.83 20.43
C MET A 1 11.73 29.10 21.48
N LYS A 2 11.39 29.19 22.77
CA LYS A 2 12.07 28.42 23.83
C LYS A 2 11.25 27.15 24.09
N ILE A 3 11.82 25.99 23.79
CA ILE A 3 11.23 24.69 24.11
C ILE A 3 11.27 24.52 25.64
N GLY A 4 10.09 24.42 26.25
CA GLY A 4 9.92 24.23 27.68
C GLY A 4 10.00 22.76 28.09
N LYS A 5 9.97 22.49 29.41
CA LYS A 5 9.96 21.12 29.95
C LYS A 5 8.76 20.30 29.46
N LYS A 6 7.59 20.94 29.29
CA LYS A 6 6.38 20.29 28.78
C LYS A 6 6.52 19.88 27.31
N ASP A 7 7.19 20.70 26.51
CA ASP A 7 7.46 20.41 25.10
C ASP A 7 8.43 19.23 24.98
N TRP A 8 9.46 19.17 25.83
CA TRP A 8 10.37 18.02 25.90
C TRP A 8 9.67 16.72 26.28
N MET A 9 8.75 16.76 27.24
CA MET A 9 7.93 15.60 27.59
C MET A 9 7.05 15.14 26.41
N PHE A 10 6.45 16.08 25.69
CA PHE A 10 5.64 15.76 24.51
C PHE A 10 6.47 15.14 23.38
N ILE A 11 7.65 15.71 23.11
CA ILE A 11 8.60 15.17 22.12
C ILE A 11 9.04 13.75 22.51
N ALA A 12 9.41 13.54 23.78
CA ALA A 12 9.82 12.22 24.26
C ALA A 12 8.69 11.18 24.09
N LEU A 13 7.45 11.56 24.40
CA LEU A 13 6.29 10.69 24.20
C LEU A 13 6.04 10.38 22.72
N ALA A 14 6.10 11.39 21.86
CA ALA A 14 5.92 11.21 20.42
C ALA A 14 7.00 10.27 19.84
N LEU A 15 8.26 10.47 20.24
CA LEU A 15 9.36 9.59 19.83
C LEU A 15 9.18 8.16 20.34
N ALA A 16 8.73 7.98 21.58
CA ALA A 16 8.44 6.65 22.13
C ALA A 16 7.36 5.93 21.33
N VAL A 17 6.26 6.62 20.99
CA VAL A 17 5.18 6.06 20.17
C VAL A 17 5.68 5.68 18.77
N LEU A 18 6.42 6.58 18.11
CA LEU A 18 6.97 6.30 16.77
C LEU A 18 7.96 5.13 16.79
N LEU A 19 8.79 5.01 17.83
CA LEU A 19 9.73 3.92 17.99
C LEU A 19 9.01 2.58 18.15
N VAL A 20 7.93 2.54 18.96
CA VAL A 20 7.10 1.34 19.10
C VAL A 20 6.52 0.93 17.76
N PHE A 21 5.91 1.86 17.02
CA PHE A 21 5.36 1.57 15.68
C PHE A 21 6.42 1.06 14.71
N TYR A 22 7.63 1.65 14.74
CA TYR A 22 8.74 1.21 13.90
C TYR A 22 9.15 -0.24 14.19
N ILE A 23 9.24 -0.61 15.47
CA ILE A 23 9.64 -1.97 15.88
C ILE A 23 8.57 -3.00 15.49
N ILE A 24 7.28 -2.68 15.61
CA ILE A 24 6.20 -3.64 15.35
C ILE A 24 5.78 -3.73 13.87
N SER A 25 6.10 -2.74 13.04
CA SER A 25 5.62 -2.66 11.66
C SER A 25 6.04 -3.85 10.79
N GLY A 26 7.19 -4.47 11.08
CA GLY A 26 7.68 -5.65 10.36
C GLY A 26 7.91 -5.43 8.86
N GLU A 27 8.20 -6.53 8.14
CA GLU A 27 8.38 -6.53 6.69
C GLU A 27 7.04 -6.61 5.93
N GLU A 28 7.05 -6.18 4.66
CA GLU A 28 5.89 -6.27 3.77
C GLU A 28 5.57 -7.74 3.46
N LYS A 29 4.40 -8.22 3.92
CA LYS A 29 3.97 -9.61 3.76
C LYS A 29 3.16 -9.88 2.50
N THR A 30 2.83 -8.84 1.75
CA THR A 30 1.91 -8.91 0.60
C THR A 30 2.66 -9.22 -0.68
N THR A 31 2.02 -9.97 -1.57
CA THR A 31 2.59 -10.29 -2.88
C THR A 31 2.64 -9.05 -3.76
N LYS A 32 3.78 -8.81 -4.42
CA LYS A 32 3.92 -7.75 -5.42
C LYS A 32 3.11 -8.06 -6.68
N VAL A 33 2.68 -7.02 -7.41
CA VAL A 33 2.02 -7.20 -8.71
C VAL A 33 3.01 -7.88 -9.68
N PRO A 34 2.61 -8.96 -10.39
CA PRO A 34 3.48 -9.61 -11.37
C PRO A 34 3.97 -8.63 -12.45
N TYR A 35 5.19 -8.83 -12.96
CA TYR A 35 5.68 -8.10 -14.13
C TYR A 35 5.61 -9.02 -15.36
N ASP A 36 4.40 -9.18 -15.88
CA ASP A 36 4.08 -10.00 -17.06
C ASP A 36 3.32 -9.17 -18.10
N GLU A 37 2.99 -9.77 -19.24
CA GLU A 37 2.31 -9.09 -20.34
C GLU A 37 0.95 -8.49 -19.93
N THR A 38 0.21 -9.18 -19.06
CA THR A 38 -1.12 -8.76 -18.59
C THR A 38 -1.03 -7.52 -17.68
N HIS A 39 -0.03 -7.50 -16.80
CA HIS A 39 0.12 -6.48 -15.76
C HIS A 39 1.05 -5.33 -16.15
N ARG A 40 1.82 -5.45 -17.23
CA ARG A 40 2.81 -4.44 -17.67
C ARG A 40 2.19 -3.06 -17.86
N GLN A 41 0.98 -2.98 -18.40
CA GLN A 41 0.25 -1.72 -18.59
C GLN A 41 0.11 -0.91 -17.28
N PHE A 42 -0.06 -1.57 -16.13
CA PHE A 42 -0.21 -0.90 -14.84
C PHE A 42 1.13 -0.36 -14.33
N TYR A 43 2.24 -1.05 -14.65
CA TYR A 43 3.56 -0.50 -14.43
C TYR A 43 3.72 0.77 -15.26
N ASP A 44 3.48 0.70 -16.57
CA ASP A 44 3.66 1.85 -17.49
C ASP A 44 2.81 3.06 -17.08
N MET A 45 1.57 2.85 -16.64
CA MET A 45 0.70 3.91 -16.10
C MET A 45 1.31 4.58 -14.86
N LEU A 46 1.81 3.79 -13.90
CA LEU A 46 2.44 4.32 -12.70
C LEU A 46 3.77 5.04 -13.03
N GLN A 47 4.55 4.55 -14.00
CA GLN A 47 5.75 5.23 -14.48
C GLN A 47 5.43 6.57 -15.15
N ALA A 48 4.31 6.64 -15.87
CA ALA A 48 3.79 7.87 -16.47
C ALA A 48 3.18 8.85 -15.45
N GLY A 49 3.28 8.57 -14.14
CA GLY A 49 2.84 9.46 -13.08
C GLY A 49 1.36 9.36 -12.72
N LYS A 50 0.64 8.33 -13.20
CA LYS A 50 -0.74 8.07 -12.76
C LYS A 50 -0.77 7.73 -11.27
N LYS A 51 -1.80 8.20 -10.57
CA LYS A 51 -1.98 7.87 -9.16
C LYS A 51 -2.46 6.42 -9.04
N LYS A 52 -2.02 5.73 -7.98
CA LYS A 52 -2.47 4.36 -7.65
C LYS A 52 -3.99 4.24 -7.63
N SER A 53 -4.70 5.24 -7.08
CA SER A 53 -6.16 5.26 -7.01
C SER A 53 -6.85 5.35 -8.38
N GLU A 54 -6.15 5.81 -9.43
CA GLU A 54 -6.67 5.80 -10.81
C GLU A 54 -6.48 4.43 -11.47
N VAL A 55 -5.49 3.65 -11.02
CA VAL A 55 -5.16 2.33 -11.56
C VAL A 55 -5.90 1.21 -10.84
N ASP A 56 -6.10 1.34 -9.52
CA ASP A 56 -6.79 0.39 -8.65
C ASP A 56 -8.15 -0.12 -9.20
N PRO A 57 -9.03 0.74 -9.78
CA PRO A 57 -10.29 0.28 -10.37
C PRO A 57 -10.11 -0.68 -11.55
N LEU A 58 -8.98 -0.60 -12.26
CA LEU A 58 -8.69 -1.40 -13.45
C LEU A 58 -8.29 -2.85 -13.11
N CYS A 59 -8.08 -3.17 -11.83
CA CYS A 59 -7.82 -4.53 -11.37
C CYS A 59 -9.12 -5.36 -11.33
N ALA A 60 -10.25 -4.73 -11.00
CA ALA A 60 -11.54 -5.38 -10.74
C ALA A 60 -12.13 -6.20 -11.90
N PRO A 61 -11.93 -5.86 -13.20
CA PRO A 61 -12.45 -6.67 -14.30
C PRO A 61 -12.01 -8.15 -14.28
N CYS A 62 -10.82 -8.42 -13.70
CA CYS A 62 -10.28 -9.76 -13.51
C CYS A 62 -10.29 -10.18 -12.02
N HIS A 63 -9.88 -9.29 -11.12
CA HIS A 63 -9.82 -9.51 -9.67
C HIS A 63 -11.06 -8.92 -8.97
N ASP A 64 -12.21 -9.57 -9.13
CA ASP A 64 -13.48 -9.18 -8.50
C ASP A 64 -13.84 -10.03 -7.27
N GLY A 65 -13.03 -11.04 -6.94
CA GLY A 65 -13.32 -12.01 -5.88
C GLY A 65 -14.28 -13.13 -6.31
N VAL A 66 -14.74 -13.12 -7.56
CA VAL A 66 -15.63 -14.14 -8.15
C VAL A 66 -14.94 -14.88 -9.29
N LYS A 67 -14.52 -14.16 -10.35
CA LYS A 67 -13.74 -14.71 -11.47
C LYS A 67 -12.38 -15.19 -11.01
N ILE A 68 -11.70 -14.35 -10.23
CA ILE A 68 -10.48 -14.70 -9.50
C ILE A 68 -10.80 -14.54 -8.03
N PRO A 69 -11.06 -15.64 -7.30
CA PRO A 69 -11.40 -15.58 -5.90
C PRO A 69 -10.21 -15.08 -5.10
N PHE A 70 -10.49 -14.21 -4.14
CA PHE A 70 -9.48 -13.80 -3.17
C PHE A 70 -9.29 -14.89 -2.10
N PRO A 71 -8.10 -14.99 -1.50
CA PRO A 71 -7.91 -15.81 -0.31
C PRO A 71 -8.89 -15.44 0.81
N HIS A 72 -9.19 -16.39 1.71
CA HIS A 72 -10.12 -16.19 2.82
C HIS A 72 -9.76 -14.97 3.68
N ASP A 73 -8.48 -14.73 3.92
CA ASP A 73 -8.00 -13.63 4.77
C ASP A 73 -7.76 -12.32 3.99
N HIS A 74 -8.19 -12.26 2.72
CA HIS A 74 -8.06 -11.05 1.94
C HIS A 74 -9.02 -9.96 2.48
N PRO A 75 -8.55 -8.70 2.65
CA PRO A 75 -9.40 -7.62 3.10
C PRO A 75 -10.65 -7.47 2.23
N ALA A 76 -11.81 -7.30 2.87
CA ALA A 76 -13.05 -7.03 2.18
C ALA A 76 -12.98 -5.70 1.42
N LYS A 77 -13.69 -5.61 0.29
CA LYS A 77 -13.78 -4.36 -0.47
C LYS A 77 -14.39 -3.26 0.42
N PRO A 78 -13.77 -2.06 0.48
CA PRO A 78 -14.32 -0.97 1.26
C PRO A 78 -15.59 -0.43 0.59
N GLY A 79 -16.77 -0.73 1.17
CA GLY A 79 -18.08 -0.15 0.83
C GLY A 79 -18.26 0.27 -0.64
N GLY A 80 -18.48 1.58 -0.85
CA GLY A 80 -18.75 2.19 -2.16
C GLY A 80 -17.52 2.61 -2.97
N GLY A 81 -16.29 2.31 -2.54
CA GLY A 81 -15.06 2.69 -3.23
C GLY A 81 -14.40 1.54 -3.98
N PRO A 82 -13.47 1.81 -4.92
CA PRO A 82 -12.60 0.78 -5.45
C PRO A 82 -11.70 0.22 -4.34
N MET A 83 -11.39 -1.07 -4.42
CA MET A 83 -10.39 -1.67 -3.54
C MET A 83 -9.03 -1.07 -3.84
N ARG A 84 -8.27 -0.69 -2.80
CA ARG A 84 -6.95 -0.05 -2.96
C ARG A 84 -5.86 -1.09 -3.17
N CYS A 85 -5.94 -1.84 -4.27
CA CYS A 85 -5.07 -2.96 -4.61
C CYS A 85 -3.59 -2.59 -4.45
N LEU A 86 -3.15 -1.50 -5.07
CA LEU A 86 -1.77 -1.02 -5.14
C LEU A 86 -1.26 -0.37 -3.83
N PHE A 87 -2.12 -0.26 -2.82
CA PHE A 87 -1.70 0.11 -1.47
C PHE A 87 -0.97 -1.06 -0.80
N CYS A 88 -1.53 -2.27 -0.93
CA CYS A 88 -0.98 -3.50 -0.36
C CYS A 88 -0.13 -4.27 -1.38
N HIS A 89 -0.59 -4.42 -2.61
CA HIS A 89 0.11 -5.10 -3.69
C HIS A 89 0.94 -4.11 -4.48
N LYS A 90 2.13 -3.76 -4.00
CA LYS A 90 3.00 -2.80 -4.68
C LYS A 90 3.57 -3.41 -5.97
N THR A 91 3.83 -2.57 -6.96
CA THR A 91 4.67 -2.96 -8.09
C THR A 91 6.12 -3.15 -7.63
N LYS A 92 6.88 -3.99 -8.31
CA LYS A 92 8.35 -4.00 -8.15
C LYS A 92 8.89 -2.59 -8.44
N LYS A 93 9.94 -2.18 -7.72
CA LYS A 93 10.63 -0.93 -8.04
C LYS A 93 11.19 -1.06 -9.46
N ILE A 94 11.07 0.01 -10.24
CA ILE A 94 11.68 0.11 -11.57
C ILE A 94 13.19 -0.08 -11.38
N GLY A 95 13.74 -1.22 -11.83
CA GLY A 95 15.15 -1.58 -11.69
C GLY A 95 15.48 -2.70 -10.69
N GLU A 96 14.51 -3.21 -9.92
CA GLU A 96 14.67 -4.46 -9.16
C GLU A 96 14.19 -5.64 -10.02
N LYS A 97 15.11 -6.56 -10.37
CA LYS A 97 14.77 -7.84 -11.01
C LYS A 97 13.94 -8.71 -10.06
#